data_AF-A0A7Y3KDC3-F1
#
_entry.id   AF-A0A7Y3KDC3-F1
#
_cell.length_a   1.000
_cell.length_b   1.000
_cell.length_c   1.000
_cell.angle_alpha   90.00
_cell.angle_beta   90.00
_cell.angle_gamma   90.00
#
_symmetry.space_group_name_H-M   'P 1'
#
loop_
_entity.id
_entity.type
_entity.pdbx_description
1 polymer ?
#
loop_
_entity_poly.entity_id
_entity_poly.type
_entity_poly.pdbx_seq_one_letter_code
_entity_poly.pdbx_strand_id
1 'polypeptide(L)'
;MFDSLAKRWITMPLLILYSLFVILFYQLVFTGWTTEYSFYGVAGVIVASLVFIFAYPKQDRSMLIRFTLFSLMISFALASFVAESNTWRMIDYVALVIFAVILGRIFVKISMLKLLVVIIVISLFQVWVPLSDMGLLSAFSIRLIDHIDSPDKQVPSIPVALVNDPNRPGVQTIITLRGHAPKKGEVQQLITMMANDPAQASQANAAVAEIQHSYDLVSVSPHGSGFKEKSATIAELAQLRSDQLGLIDFPFTTAHFLSIGSKVRMYVTLSQNPGQMFTMLMNPGSMADALGRLSLSVQQQVSQNWRALTSRTADVIDGLMIQHGRLQGEFRGNSISMPTNAVALLGVYPILPKQIDSTPQAVLEGNNFIQIVSLSAPQGKVVGTLTGTYTYPLTRDIVFGDLTGNGQDELMINTIPAQIVQFMGINQSKRLWVSGQSSFRFETVFQKATGDEIIANAPATITTSPTRYLGGYVYRSGSLVPVFRAYHVDLVSLHAAHVTSSQQTELLTSTYAHQKIMLLAPTRFPWLLIVEIVYGLLVLLGIGRRIQKGVAK
;
A
#
# COMPACT_ATOMS: atom_id res chain seq x y z
N MET A 1 27.44 -5.63 49.76
CA MET A 1 27.34 -4.51 48.79
C MET A 1 27.18 -4.99 47.34
N PHE A 2 27.72 -6.15 46.95
CA PHE A 2 27.51 -6.73 45.61
C PHE A 2 26.10 -7.33 45.37
N ASP A 3 25.41 -7.79 46.41
CA ASP A 3 24.02 -8.31 46.31
C ASP A 3 22.96 -7.25 45.93
N SER A 4 23.20 -5.97 46.25
CA SER A 4 22.27 -4.89 45.92
C SER A 4 22.46 -4.36 44.49
N LEU A 5 23.69 -4.46 43.96
CA LEU A 5 24.02 -4.12 42.58
C LEU A 5 23.51 -5.21 41.64
N ALA A 6 23.75 -6.50 41.91
CA ALA A 6 23.24 -7.60 41.09
C ALA A 6 21.70 -7.59 40.99
N LYS A 7 20.97 -7.39 42.10
CA LYS A 7 19.50 -7.21 42.08
C LYS A 7 19.07 -5.93 41.33
N ARG A 8 19.86 -4.85 41.36
CA ARG A 8 19.57 -3.61 40.61
C ARG A 8 19.77 -3.79 39.09
N TRP A 9 20.80 -4.53 38.68
CA TRP A 9 21.14 -4.74 37.27
C TRP A 9 20.30 -5.83 36.61
N ILE A 10 19.86 -6.86 37.33
CA ILE A 10 18.95 -7.89 36.78
C ILE A 10 17.52 -7.34 36.58
N THR A 11 17.10 -6.36 37.39
CA THR A 11 15.75 -5.78 37.28
C THR A 11 15.59 -4.81 36.12
N MET A 12 16.67 -4.21 35.62
CA MET A 12 16.64 -3.24 34.52
C MET A 12 16.32 -3.84 33.14
N PRO A 13 17.03 -4.88 32.66
CA PRO A 13 16.72 -5.52 31.39
C PRO A 13 15.33 -6.15 31.42
N LEU A 14 14.85 -6.64 32.57
CA LEU A 14 13.50 -7.17 32.71
C LEU A 14 12.43 -6.07 32.53
N LEU A 15 12.63 -4.88 33.09
CA LEU A 15 11.72 -3.75 32.87
C LEU A 15 11.73 -3.30 31.40
N ILE A 16 12.90 -3.27 30.77
CA ILE A 16 13.05 -2.91 29.35
C ILE A 16 12.30 -3.93 28.47
N LEU A 17 12.62 -5.22 28.61
CA LEU A 17 11.99 -6.31 27.86
C LEU A 17 10.48 -6.33 28.08
N TYR A 18 10.02 -6.13 29.31
CA TYR A 18 8.60 -6.05 29.61
C TYR A 18 7.93 -4.85 28.93
N SER A 19 8.58 -3.68 28.93
CA SER A 19 8.01 -2.49 28.28
C SER A 19 7.89 -2.65 26.77
N LEU A 20 8.89 -3.24 26.12
CA LEU A 20 8.84 -3.56 24.68
C LEU A 20 7.77 -4.62 24.39
N PHE A 21 7.69 -5.66 25.24
CA PHE A 21 6.65 -6.67 25.15
C PHE A 21 5.24 -6.06 25.24
N VAL A 22 5.00 -5.15 26.19
CA VAL A 22 3.69 -4.51 26.37
C VAL A 22 3.29 -3.72 25.12
N ILE A 23 4.22 -3.00 24.50
CA ILE A 23 3.97 -2.22 23.28
C ILE A 23 3.66 -3.16 22.11
N LEU A 24 4.45 -4.22 21.92
CA LEU A 24 4.23 -5.23 20.88
C LEU A 24 2.92 -5.99 21.10
N PHE A 25 2.61 -6.39 22.34
CA PHE A 25 1.36 -7.05 22.70
C PHE A 25 0.16 -6.15 22.43
N TYR A 26 0.27 -4.86 22.75
CA TYR A 26 -0.76 -3.89 22.41
C TYR A 26 -1.01 -3.85 20.90
N GLN A 27 0.02 -3.70 20.07
CA GLN A 27 -0.22 -3.57 18.63
C GLN A 27 -0.58 -4.88 17.94
N LEU A 28 0.09 -5.97 18.25
CA LEU A 28 -0.07 -7.23 17.53
C LEU A 28 -1.27 -8.04 18.02
N VAL A 29 -1.55 -8.01 19.33
CA VAL A 29 -2.62 -8.83 19.94
C VAL A 29 -3.84 -7.96 20.25
N PHE A 30 -3.69 -6.89 21.05
CA PHE A 30 -4.83 -6.07 21.48
C PHE A 30 -5.51 -5.38 20.29
N THR A 31 -4.77 -4.58 19.52
CA THR A 31 -5.32 -3.89 18.34
C THR A 31 -5.83 -4.92 17.36
N GLY A 32 -5.03 -5.94 17.02
CA GLY A 32 -5.42 -6.95 16.05
C GLY A 32 -6.69 -7.72 16.40
N TRP A 33 -6.86 -8.15 17.65
CA TRP A 33 -8.09 -8.84 18.06
C TRP A 33 -9.29 -7.90 18.06
N THR A 34 -9.14 -6.68 18.57
CA THR A 34 -10.24 -5.71 18.64
C THR A 34 -10.70 -5.25 17.26
N THR A 35 -9.79 -5.11 16.30
CA THR A 35 -10.13 -4.77 14.92
C THR A 35 -10.76 -5.94 14.17
N GLU A 36 -10.22 -7.16 14.30
CA GLU A 36 -10.70 -8.32 13.53
C GLU A 36 -12.05 -8.84 14.00
N TYR A 37 -12.22 -8.91 15.32
CA TYR A 37 -13.36 -9.57 15.96
C TYR A 37 -14.33 -8.59 16.63
N SER A 38 -14.11 -7.27 16.47
CA SER A 38 -14.96 -6.23 17.03
C SER A 38 -15.22 -6.45 18.53
N PHE A 39 -16.49 -6.54 18.95
CA PHE A 39 -16.87 -6.74 20.35
C PHE A 39 -16.34 -8.04 20.96
N TYR A 40 -16.25 -9.13 20.18
CA TYR A 40 -15.67 -10.39 20.67
C TYR A 40 -14.16 -10.24 20.94
N GLY A 41 -13.48 -9.45 20.10
CA GLY A 41 -12.07 -9.10 20.30
C GLY A 41 -11.85 -8.33 21.59
N VAL A 42 -12.69 -7.31 21.84
CA VAL A 42 -12.68 -6.54 23.09
C VAL A 42 -12.92 -7.45 24.30
N ALA A 43 -13.92 -8.33 24.24
CA ALA A 43 -14.19 -9.28 25.32
C ALA A 43 -12.99 -10.22 25.57
N GLY A 44 -12.38 -10.77 24.51
CA GLY A 44 -11.20 -11.63 24.61
C GLY A 44 -10.01 -10.93 25.25
N VAL A 45 -9.77 -9.67 24.89
CA VAL A 45 -8.73 -8.83 25.49
C VAL A 45 -9.00 -8.54 26.96
N ILE A 46 -10.24 -8.28 27.36
CA ILE A 46 -10.62 -8.10 28.77
C ILE A 46 -10.33 -9.38 29.56
N VAL A 47 -10.73 -10.53 29.03
CA VAL A 47 -10.46 -11.84 29.66
C VAL A 47 -8.96 -12.08 29.79
N ALA A 48 -8.18 -11.84 28.73
CA ALA A 48 -6.72 -11.95 28.77
C ALA A 48 -6.11 -11.01 29.81
N SER A 49 -6.57 -9.77 29.88
CA SER A 49 -6.10 -8.79 30.88
C SER A 49 -6.41 -9.25 32.30
N LEU A 50 -7.61 -9.79 32.55
CA LEU A 50 -8.00 -10.34 33.84
C LEU A 50 -7.15 -11.57 34.21
N VAL A 51 -6.99 -12.53 33.31
CA VAL A 51 -6.13 -13.71 33.51
C VAL A 51 -4.72 -13.28 33.90
N PHE A 52 -4.16 -12.31 33.18
CA PHE A 52 -2.85 -11.75 33.46
C PHE A 52 -2.78 -11.11 34.85
N ILE A 53 -3.74 -10.26 35.22
CA ILE A 53 -3.77 -9.62 36.54
C ILE A 53 -3.96 -10.66 37.67
N PHE A 54 -4.82 -11.66 37.48
CA PHE A 54 -5.11 -12.68 38.47
C PHE A 54 -3.97 -13.68 38.65
N ALA A 55 -3.15 -13.90 37.62
CA ALA A 55 -1.96 -14.74 37.71
C ALA A 55 -1.04 -14.28 38.85
N TYR A 56 -0.82 -12.96 39.00
CA TYR A 56 0.09 -12.41 40.00
C TYR A 56 -0.53 -12.26 41.41
N PRO A 57 0.28 -12.34 42.48
CA PRO A 57 -0.17 -12.13 43.86
C PRO A 57 -0.61 -10.68 44.09
N LYS A 58 -1.59 -10.46 45.00
CA LYS A 58 -2.23 -9.16 45.24
C LYS A 58 -1.24 -8.00 45.49
N GLN A 59 -0.11 -8.28 46.14
CA GLN A 59 0.94 -7.29 46.44
C GLN A 59 1.62 -6.72 45.19
N ASP A 60 1.76 -7.52 44.13
CA ASP A 60 2.54 -7.15 42.93
C ASP A 60 1.63 -6.56 41.82
N ARG A 61 0.31 -6.82 41.87
CA ARG A 61 -0.66 -6.41 40.85
C ARG A 61 -0.66 -4.91 40.56
N SER A 62 -0.68 -4.08 41.61
CA SER A 62 -0.76 -2.63 41.43
C SER A 62 0.48 -2.07 40.73
N MET A 63 1.67 -2.62 41.01
CA MET A 63 2.89 -2.18 40.35
C MET A 63 2.87 -2.56 38.87
N LEU A 64 2.48 -3.79 38.56
CA LEU A 64 2.43 -4.31 37.20
C LEU A 64 1.40 -3.59 36.32
N ILE A 65 0.20 -3.32 36.85
CA ILE A 65 -0.82 -2.52 36.15
C ILE A 65 -0.30 -1.11 35.86
N ARG A 66 0.23 -0.43 36.88
CA ARG A 66 0.74 0.95 36.73
C ARG A 66 1.90 1.04 35.75
N PHE A 67 2.81 0.05 35.78
CA PHE A 67 3.94 0.03 34.85
C PHE A 67 3.50 -0.27 33.41
N THR A 68 2.53 -1.17 33.21
CA THR A 68 1.95 -1.47 31.89
C THR A 68 1.31 -0.22 31.28
N LEU A 69 0.44 0.46 32.05
CA LEU A 69 -0.19 1.70 31.63
C LEU A 69 0.84 2.80 31.35
N PHE A 70 1.86 2.92 32.20
CA PHE A 70 2.95 3.87 32.00
C PHE A 70 3.70 3.64 30.67
N SER A 71 4.09 2.40 30.37
CA SER A 71 4.76 2.05 29.11
C SER A 71 3.90 2.36 27.89
N LEU A 72 2.60 2.04 27.94
CA LEU A 72 1.67 2.38 26.87
C LEU A 72 1.50 3.89 26.72
N MET A 73 1.33 4.63 27.80
CA MET A 73 1.17 6.09 27.75
C MET A 73 2.38 6.79 27.13
N ILE A 74 3.61 6.38 27.50
CA ILE A 74 4.81 6.89 26.85
C ILE A 74 4.80 6.56 25.37
N SER A 75 4.47 5.30 25.05
CA SER A 75 4.43 4.83 23.67
C SER A 75 3.46 5.67 22.81
N PHE A 76 2.27 5.97 23.32
CA PHE A 76 1.30 6.82 22.64
C PHE A 76 1.73 8.28 22.57
N ALA A 77 2.31 8.82 23.64
CA ALA A 77 2.78 10.20 23.66
C ALA A 77 3.88 10.41 22.61
N LEU A 78 4.81 9.46 22.48
CA LEU A 78 5.85 9.47 21.45
C LEU A 78 5.25 9.40 20.04
N ALA A 79 4.25 8.54 19.83
CA ALA A 79 3.58 8.40 18.53
C ALA A 79 2.75 9.64 18.14
N SER A 80 2.29 10.41 19.11
CA SER A 80 1.49 11.63 18.85
C SER A 80 2.30 12.85 18.44
N PHE A 81 3.63 12.75 18.38
CA PHE A 81 4.47 13.89 18.01
C PHE A 81 4.38 14.22 16.52
N VAL A 82 3.63 15.27 16.21
CA VAL A 82 3.59 15.92 14.90
C VAL A 82 4.10 17.36 15.07
N ALA A 83 5.41 17.55 15.10
CA ALA A 83 6.01 18.88 15.18
C ALA A 83 6.50 19.33 13.80
N GLU A 84 6.09 20.52 13.37
CA GLU A 84 6.41 21.06 12.03
C GLU A 84 7.89 21.44 11.86
N SER A 85 8.64 21.60 12.95
CA SER A 85 10.08 21.89 12.90
C SER A 85 10.90 20.97 13.79
N ASN A 86 12.11 20.62 13.34
CA ASN A 86 13.04 19.76 14.07
C ASN A 86 13.42 20.33 15.45
N THR A 87 13.50 21.65 15.58
CA THR A 87 13.84 22.33 16.84
C THR A 87 12.73 22.20 17.86
N TRP A 88 11.48 22.48 17.46
CA TRP A 88 10.32 22.32 18.34
C TRP A 88 10.13 20.86 18.74
N ARG A 89 10.33 19.93 17.80
CA ARG A 89 10.31 18.49 18.07
C ARG A 89 11.29 18.08 19.17
N MET A 90 12.51 18.66 19.18
CA MET A 90 13.50 18.37 20.22
C MET A 90 13.10 18.92 21.58
N ILE A 91 12.55 20.14 21.63
CA ILE A 91 12.07 20.77 22.87
C ILE A 91 10.93 19.95 23.47
N ASP A 92 9.93 19.62 22.65
CA ASP A 92 8.75 18.86 23.09
C ASP A 92 9.13 17.46 23.56
N TYR A 93 10.07 16.80 22.88
CA TYR A 93 10.61 15.51 23.31
C TYR A 93 11.28 15.60 24.69
N VAL A 94 12.13 16.60 24.92
CA VAL A 94 12.80 16.80 26.23
C VAL A 94 11.75 17.06 27.31
N ALA A 95 10.75 17.91 27.04
CA ALA A 95 9.66 18.17 27.96
C ALA A 95 8.86 16.90 28.29
N LEU A 96 8.54 16.07 27.30
CA LEU A 96 7.88 14.79 27.50
C LEU A 96 8.71 13.86 28.38
N VAL A 97 10.01 13.72 28.11
CA VAL A 97 10.89 12.85 28.90
C VAL A 97 10.89 13.29 30.36
N ILE A 98 11.05 14.60 30.64
CA ILE A 98 11.02 15.13 32.01
C ILE A 98 9.70 14.82 32.68
N PHE A 99 8.57 15.14 32.02
CA PHE A 99 7.24 14.92 32.56
C PHE A 99 6.94 13.44 32.79
N ALA A 100 7.29 12.58 31.84
CA ALA A 100 7.12 11.12 31.94
C ALA A 100 7.95 10.54 33.08
N VAL A 101 9.19 10.98 33.29
CA VAL A 101 10.01 10.52 34.41
C VAL A 101 9.40 10.93 35.76
N ILE A 102 8.90 12.16 35.88
CA ILE A 102 8.24 12.67 37.10
C ILE A 102 6.96 11.86 37.38
N LEU A 103 6.07 11.72 36.39
CA LEU A 103 4.84 10.94 36.54
C LEU A 103 5.13 9.47 36.85
N GLY A 104 6.07 8.86 36.14
CA GLY A 104 6.48 7.48 36.38
C GLY A 104 6.98 7.27 37.81
N ARG A 105 7.69 8.26 38.38
CA ARG A 105 8.15 8.23 39.77
C ARG A 105 7.00 8.29 40.76
N ILE A 106 6.03 9.17 40.52
CA ILE A 106 4.85 9.35 41.37
C ILE A 106 3.95 8.10 41.34
N PHE A 107 3.62 7.60 40.15
CA PHE A 107 2.65 6.52 39.98
C PHE A 107 3.24 5.13 40.18
N VAL A 108 4.37 4.82 39.52
CA VAL A 108 4.96 3.47 39.49
C VAL A 108 5.91 3.23 40.67
N LYS A 109 6.42 4.29 41.30
CA LYS A 109 7.37 4.25 42.43
C LYS A 109 8.73 3.60 42.11
N ILE A 110 9.13 3.56 40.83
CA ILE A 110 10.45 3.10 40.38
C ILE A 110 11.47 4.26 40.48
N SER A 111 12.76 3.94 40.55
CA SER A 111 13.84 4.95 40.53
C SER A 111 13.89 5.72 39.20
N MET A 112 14.12 7.03 39.27
CA MET A 112 14.19 7.94 38.11
C MET A 112 15.10 7.42 36.99
N LEU A 113 16.31 6.93 37.33
CA LEU A 113 17.26 6.41 36.34
C LEU A 113 16.70 5.24 35.52
N LYS A 114 15.97 4.32 36.15
CA LYS A 114 15.36 3.17 35.44
C LYS A 114 14.24 3.62 34.52
N LEU A 115 13.43 4.58 34.95
CA LEU A 115 12.37 5.16 34.12
C LEU A 115 12.95 5.89 32.91
N LEU A 116 13.99 6.68 33.12
CA LEU A 116 14.70 7.38 32.05
C LEU A 116 15.24 6.40 31.00
N VAL A 117 15.90 5.32 31.43
CA VAL A 117 16.40 4.32 30.48
C VAL A 117 15.27 3.59 29.76
N VAL A 118 14.19 3.21 30.45
CA VAL A 118 13.01 2.61 29.78
C VAL A 118 12.45 3.56 28.72
N ILE A 119 12.29 4.84 29.03
CA ILE A 119 11.82 5.85 28.06
C ILE A 119 12.76 5.93 26.86
N ILE A 120 14.08 6.06 27.09
CA ILE A 120 15.06 6.13 26.01
C ILE A 120 14.99 4.89 25.11
N VAL A 121 14.87 3.69 25.71
CA VAL A 121 14.79 2.45 24.92
C VAL A 121 13.48 2.38 24.12
N ILE A 122 12.35 2.77 24.71
CA ILE A 122 11.07 2.85 23.99
C ILE A 122 11.19 3.85 22.83
N SER A 123 11.77 5.03 23.07
CA SER A 123 11.99 6.03 22.02
C SER A 123 12.86 5.50 20.89
N LEU A 124 14.00 4.87 21.20
CA LEU A 124 14.87 4.27 20.19
C LEU A 124 14.15 3.17 19.40
N PHE A 125 13.34 2.35 20.08
CA PHE A 125 12.55 1.32 19.44
C PHE A 125 11.50 1.91 18.49
N GLN A 126 10.81 2.99 18.88
CA GLN A 126 9.82 3.65 18.03
C GLN A 126 10.42 4.47 16.88
N VAL A 127 11.64 4.97 17.01
CA VAL A 127 12.38 5.56 15.88
C VAL A 127 12.67 4.49 14.82
N TRP A 128 12.93 3.24 15.24
CA TRP A 128 13.17 2.14 14.32
C TRP A 128 11.88 1.57 13.71
N VAL A 129 10.83 1.36 14.52
CA VAL A 129 9.51 0.93 14.06
C VAL A 129 8.45 1.82 14.74
N PRO A 130 7.89 2.81 14.03
CA PRO A 130 6.85 3.67 14.58
C PRO A 130 5.66 2.85 15.09
N LEU A 131 5.02 3.34 16.14
CA LEU A 131 3.91 2.65 16.80
C LEU A 131 2.77 2.30 15.81
N SER A 132 2.49 3.17 14.85
CA SER A 132 1.52 2.95 13.77
C SER A 132 1.89 1.77 12.87
N ASP A 133 3.19 1.56 12.64
CA ASP A 133 3.70 0.61 11.67
C ASP A 133 3.94 -0.78 12.29
N MET A 134 3.93 -0.89 13.62
CA MET A 134 4.16 -2.15 14.34
C MET A 134 3.16 -3.25 13.97
N GLY A 135 1.93 -2.89 13.56
CA GLY A 135 0.94 -3.87 13.08
C GLY A 135 1.42 -4.69 11.87
N LEU A 136 2.34 -4.13 11.06
CA LEU A 136 2.94 -4.79 9.91
C LEU A 136 3.91 -5.91 10.31
N LEU A 137 4.48 -5.87 11.52
CA LEU A 137 5.44 -6.88 12.01
C LEU A 137 4.83 -8.29 12.09
N SER A 138 3.51 -8.40 12.08
CA SER A 138 2.79 -9.68 11.97
C SER A 138 3.17 -10.46 10.69
N ALA A 139 3.50 -9.77 9.61
CA ALA A 139 3.73 -10.37 8.29
C ALA A 139 4.95 -9.82 7.54
N PHE A 140 5.40 -8.61 7.86
CA PHE A 140 6.44 -7.90 7.14
C PHE A 140 7.52 -7.36 8.07
N SER A 141 8.76 -7.34 7.59
CA SER A 141 9.81 -6.48 8.11
C SER A 141 9.87 -5.21 7.26
N ILE A 142 9.91 -4.06 7.93
CA ILE A 142 10.03 -2.78 7.25
C ILE A 142 11.49 -2.62 6.83
N ARG A 143 11.75 -2.64 5.52
CA ARG A 143 13.11 -2.50 4.98
C ARG A 143 13.52 -1.05 4.87
N LEU A 144 12.67 -0.28 4.22
CA LEU A 144 12.89 1.14 3.96
C LEU A 144 11.58 1.87 4.16
N ILE A 145 11.71 3.02 4.81
CA ILE A 145 10.68 4.02 4.97
C ILE A 145 11.34 5.33 4.60
N ASP A 146 10.68 6.12 3.77
CA ASP A 146 11.10 7.48 3.55
C ASP A 146 9.90 8.38 3.26
N HIS A 147 10.08 9.66 3.53
CA HIS A 147 9.13 10.69 3.15
C HIS A 147 9.67 11.36 1.91
N ILE A 148 8.83 11.45 0.87
CA ILE A 148 9.18 12.26 -0.28
C ILE A 148 8.70 13.66 0.04
N ASP A 149 9.65 14.56 0.30
CA ASP A 149 9.38 15.95 0.63
C ASP A 149 8.54 16.58 -0.49
N SER A 150 7.23 16.77 -0.23
CA SER A 150 6.35 17.55 -1.10
C SER A 150 6.02 18.88 -0.41
N PRO A 151 6.34 20.03 -1.02
CA PRO A 151 5.83 21.32 -0.58
C PRO A 151 4.29 21.40 -0.65
N ASP A 152 3.66 20.56 -1.47
CA ASP A 152 2.21 20.47 -1.57
C ASP A 152 1.66 19.42 -0.60
N LYS A 153 1.12 19.90 0.54
CA LYS A 153 0.46 19.07 1.56
C LYS A 153 -0.90 18.50 1.08
N GLN A 154 -1.40 18.90 -0.10
CA GLN A 154 -2.75 18.54 -0.56
C GLN A 154 -2.82 17.20 -1.30
N VAL A 155 -1.69 16.60 -1.68
CA VAL A 155 -1.67 15.24 -2.24
C VAL A 155 -1.72 14.24 -1.09
N PRO A 156 -2.85 13.53 -0.89
CA PRO A 156 -2.99 12.67 0.28
C PRO A 156 -2.14 11.41 0.16
N SER A 157 -1.90 10.89 -1.04
CA SER A 157 -0.99 9.76 -1.24
C SER A 157 -0.19 9.95 -2.52
N ILE A 158 1.10 9.68 -2.46
CA ILE A 158 1.97 9.77 -3.63
C ILE A 158 1.82 8.48 -4.45
N PRO A 159 1.46 8.55 -5.75
CA PRO A 159 1.39 7.37 -6.59
C PRO A 159 2.79 6.79 -6.80
N VAL A 160 2.89 5.47 -6.82
CA VAL A 160 4.14 4.75 -7.00
C VAL A 160 3.98 3.78 -8.16
N ALA A 161 4.98 3.73 -9.02
CA ALA A 161 5.04 2.83 -10.16
C ALA A 161 6.41 2.15 -10.22
N LEU A 162 6.48 1.01 -10.90
CA LEU A 162 7.69 0.20 -11.01
C LEU A 162 8.15 0.14 -12.46
N VAL A 163 9.46 0.34 -12.67
CA VAL A 163 10.12 0.17 -13.97
C VAL A 163 11.30 -0.77 -13.82
N ASN A 164 11.66 -1.48 -14.90
CA ASN A 164 12.84 -2.32 -14.87
C ASN A 164 14.10 -1.44 -14.88
N ASP A 165 15.05 -1.74 -13.99
CA ASP A 165 16.34 -1.07 -13.93
C ASP A 165 17.21 -1.52 -15.12
N PRO A 166 17.59 -0.62 -16.04
CA PRO A 166 18.39 -0.99 -17.20
C PRO A 166 19.79 -1.52 -16.84
N ASN A 167 20.30 -1.18 -15.64
CA ASN A 167 21.64 -1.57 -15.21
C ASN A 167 21.66 -2.85 -14.37
N ARG A 168 20.50 -3.26 -13.82
CA ARG A 168 20.39 -4.40 -12.90
C ARG A 168 19.24 -5.30 -13.35
N PRO A 169 19.52 -6.34 -14.16
CA PRO A 169 18.49 -7.25 -14.66
C PRO A 169 17.67 -7.88 -13.53
N GLY A 170 16.35 -7.83 -13.66
CA GLY A 170 15.41 -8.37 -12.67
C GLY A 170 15.22 -7.51 -11.42
N VAL A 171 15.92 -6.38 -11.31
CA VAL A 171 15.67 -5.38 -10.25
C VAL A 171 14.84 -4.24 -10.82
N GLN A 172 13.94 -3.72 -10.01
CA GLN A 172 13.05 -2.63 -10.38
C GLN A 172 13.43 -1.35 -9.66
N THR A 173 13.14 -0.23 -10.30
CA THR A 173 13.27 1.11 -9.74
C THR A 173 11.88 1.71 -9.54
N ILE A 174 11.71 2.49 -8.47
CA ILE A 174 10.45 3.11 -8.13
C ILE A 174 10.37 4.44 -8.86
N ILE A 175 9.29 4.70 -9.59
CA ILE A 175 8.97 6.01 -10.15
C ILE A 175 7.81 6.60 -9.36
N THR A 176 7.94 7.87 -9.00
CA THR A 176 6.99 8.54 -8.13
C THR A 176 7.05 10.06 -8.34
N LEU A 177 6.18 10.78 -7.64
CA LEU A 177 6.05 12.23 -7.73
C LEU A 177 6.66 12.91 -6.52
N ARG A 178 7.42 13.98 -6.75
CA ARG A 178 7.88 14.88 -5.70
C ARG A 178 7.30 16.26 -5.95
N GLY A 179 6.61 16.83 -4.95
CA GLY A 179 6.10 18.19 -5.08
C GLY A 179 7.22 19.18 -5.40
N HIS A 180 6.88 20.17 -6.22
CA HIS A 180 7.80 21.20 -6.63
C HIS A 180 7.12 22.55 -6.54
N ALA A 181 7.76 23.50 -5.85
CA ALA A 181 7.36 24.89 -5.86
C ALA A 181 8.12 25.61 -6.99
N PRO A 182 7.45 25.94 -8.11
CA PRO A 182 8.11 26.51 -9.28
C PRO A 182 8.68 27.90 -8.99
N LYS A 183 9.88 28.16 -9.53
CA LYS A 183 10.54 29.47 -9.43
C LYS A 183 9.95 30.43 -10.46
N LYS A 184 10.00 31.75 -10.21
CA LYS A 184 9.44 32.79 -11.12
C LYS A 184 9.90 32.65 -12.58
N GLY A 185 11.16 32.25 -12.83
CA GLY A 185 11.67 32.03 -14.19
C GLY A 185 11.13 30.77 -14.88
N GLU A 186 10.83 29.71 -14.11
CA GLU A 186 10.22 28.47 -14.63
C GLU A 186 8.76 28.70 -15.03
N VAL A 187 8.03 29.51 -14.26
CA VAL A 187 6.65 29.91 -14.57
C VAL A 187 6.57 30.58 -15.94
N GLN A 188 7.48 31.52 -16.23
CA GLN A 188 7.49 32.22 -17.52
C GLN A 188 7.81 31.28 -18.70
N GLN A 189 8.71 30.30 -18.49
CA GLN A 189 9.00 29.27 -19.49
C GLN A 189 7.79 28.36 -19.72
N LEU A 190 7.09 27.96 -18.65
CA LEU A 190 5.87 27.16 -18.74
C LEU A 190 4.79 27.90 -19.55
N ILE A 191 4.54 29.18 -19.25
CA ILE A 191 3.60 30.03 -19.99
C ILE A 191 3.97 30.06 -21.48
N THR A 192 5.25 30.24 -21.79
CA THR A 192 5.72 30.32 -23.17
C THR A 192 5.54 28.98 -23.90
N MET A 193 5.82 27.86 -23.23
CA MET A 193 5.61 26.52 -23.79
C MET A 193 4.12 26.23 -24.02
N MET A 194 3.26 26.56 -23.05
CA MET A 194 1.81 26.35 -23.18
C MET A 194 1.16 27.28 -24.23
N ALA A 195 1.64 28.53 -24.35
CA ALA A 195 1.15 29.46 -25.36
C ALA A 195 1.51 29.02 -26.79
N ASN A 196 2.60 28.25 -26.94
CA ASN A 196 3.05 27.72 -28.22
C ASN A 196 2.38 26.37 -28.58
N ASP A 197 1.67 25.73 -27.65
CA ASP A 197 0.86 24.53 -27.91
C ASP A 197 -0.61 24.94 -28.19
N PRO A 198 -1.11 24.79 -29.43
CA PRO A 198 -2.49 25.16 -29.78
C PRO A 198 -3.56 24.49 -28.91
N ALA A 199 -3.27 23.32 -28.32
CA ALA A 199 -4.19 22.61 -27.44
C ALA A 199 -4.22 23.16 -26.01
N GLN A 200 -3.17 23.85 -25.56
CA GLN A 200 -3.01 24.33 -24.18
C GLN A 200 -2.99 25.86 -24.05
N ALA A 201 -2.97 26.59 -25.18
CA ALA A 201 -2.90 28.05 -25.20
C ALA A 201 -4.06 28.74 -24.45
N SER A 202 -5.27 28.17 -24.46
CA SER A 202 -6.43 28.69 -23.71
C SER A 202 -6.35 28.45 -22.20
N GLN A 203 -5.53 27.48 -21.76
CA GLN A 203 -5.34 27.10 -20.36
C GLN A 203 -4.09 27.74 -19.74
N ALA A 204 -3.22 28.35 -20.54
CA ALA A 204 -1.93 28.89 -20.11
C ALA A 204 -2.03 29.88 -18.93
N ASN A 205 -3.07 30.73 -18.88
CA ASN A 205 -3.29 31.67 -17.78
C ASN A 205 -3.86 31.01 -16.52
N ALA A 206 -4.70 29.96 -16.66
CA ALA A 206 -5.24 29.19 -15.54
C ALA A 206 -4.16 28.28 -14.92
N ALA A 207 -3.30 27.69 -15.76
CA ALA A 207 -2.15 26.90 -15.33
C ALA A 207 -1.15 27.72 -14.49
N VAL A 208 -1.07 29.05 -14.68
CA VAL A 208 -0.27 29.93 -13.80
C VAL A 208 -0.86 30.08 -12.41
N ALA A 209 -2.19 30.07 -12.29
CA ALA A 209 -2.87 30.11 -11.00
C ALA A 209 -2.75 28.76 -10.26
N GLU A 210 -2.75 27.65 -11.00
CA GLU A 210 -2.71 26.28 -10.46
C GLU A 210 -1.30 25.67 -10.44
N ILE A 211 -0.28 26.43 -10.85
CA ILE A 211 1.14 26.05 -10.91
C ILE A 211 1.72 25.64 -9.54
N GLN A 212 1.01 25.92 -8.46
CA GLN A 212 1.32 25.46 -7.10
C GLN A 212 1.20 23.92 -6.97
N HIS A 213 0.45 23.27 -7.87
CA HIS A 213 0.31 21.81 -7.98
C HIS A 213 1.23 21.26 -9.07
N SER A 214 2.54 21.50 -8.93
CA SER A 214 3.55 20.97 -9.82
C SER A 214 4.39 19.91 -9.13
N TYR A 215 4.77 18.86 -9.86
CA TYR A 215 5.48 17.70 -9.34
C TYR A 215 6.61 17.30 -10.28
N ASP A 216 7.82 17.16 -9.76
CA ASP A 216 8.93 16.54 -10.49
C ASP A 216 8.72 15.01 -10.49
N LEU A 217 8.84 14.36 -11.65
CA LEU A 217 8.87 12.90 -11.73
C LEU A 217 10.27 12.43 -11.33
N VAL A 218 10.32 11.64 -10.27
CA VAL A 218 11.57 11.15 -9.67
C VAL A 218 11.65 9.63 -9.71
N SER A 219 12.86 9.16 -9.94
CA SER A 219 13.26 7.78 -9.87
C SER A 219 13.97 7.56 -8.53
N VAL A 220 13.49 6.58 -7.78
CA VAL A 220 13.81 6.34 -6.38
C VAL A 220 14.36 4.93 -6.25
N SER A 221 15.54 4.82 -5.65
CA SER A 221 16.27 3.57 -5.51
C SER A 221 16.81 3.41 -4.09
N PRO A 222 16.89 2.18 -3.54
CA PRO A 222 17.49 1.93 -2.24
C PRO A 222 18.93 2.44 -2.14
N HIS A 223 19.26 3.15 -1.06
CA HIS A 223 20.63 3.56 -0.78
C HIS A 223 20.89 3.68 0.73
N GLY A 224 21.64 2.73 1.29
CA GLY A 224 21.89 2.68 2.73
C GLY A 224 20.61 2.37 3.52
N SER A 225 20.23 3.26 4.44
CA SER A 225 19.03 3.12 5.28
C SER A 225 17.79 3.87 4.75
N GLY A 226 17.89 4.51 3.57
CA GLY A 226 16.81 5.29 2.98
C GLY A 226 16.78 5.16 1.47
N PHE A 227 16.09 6.09 0.80
CA PHE A 227 16.10 6.14 -0.65
C PHE A 227 17.05 7.22 -1.19
N LYS A 228 17.55 6.99 -2.40
CA LYS A 228 18.22 7.99 -3.22
C LYS A 228 17.33 8.36 -4.38
N GLU A 229 17.03 9.65 -4.47
CA GLU A 229 16.25 10.24 -5.55
C GLU A 229 17.17 10.71 -6.69
N LYS A 230 16.71 10.49 -7.92
CA LYS A 230 17.22 11.13 -9.14
C LYS A 230 16.03 11.54 -10.02
N SER A 231 16.22 12.47 -10.95
CA SER A 231 15.15 12.76 -11.93
C SER A 231 14.91 11.54 -12.82
N ALA A 232 13.64 11.21 -13.05
CA ALA A 232 13.28 10.11 -13.93
C ALA A 232 13.65 10.44 -15.38
N THR A 233 14.28 9.49 -16.06
CA THR A 233 14.64 9.62 -17.47
C THR A 233 13.44 9.33 -18.37
N ILE A 234 13.40 9.90 -19.57
CA ILE A 234 12.33 9.62 -20.55
C ILE A 234 12.27 8.12 -20.88
N ALA A 235 13.41 7.42 -20.89
CA ALA A 235 13.48 5.97 -21.11
C ALA A 235 12.84 5.16 -19.98
N GLU A 236 13.02 5.56 -18.72
CA GLU A 236 12.32 4.96 -17.58
C GLU A 236 10.82 5.24 -17.67
N LEU A 237 10.43 6.48 -17.92
CA LEU A 237 9.01 6.88 -18.03
C LEU A 237 8.31 6.22 -19.21
N ALA A 238 9.01 5.98 -20.31
CA ALA A 238 8.46 5.26 -21.46
C ALA A 238 8.06 3.81 -21.14
N GLN A 239 8.53 3.21 -20.04
CA GLN A 239 8.08 1.89 -19.59
C GLN A 239 6.70 1.95 -18.92
N LEU A 240 6.28 3.12 -18.45
CA LEU A 240 5.05 3.32 -17.71
C LEU A 240 3.89 3.76 -18.61
N ARG A 241 2.69 3.44 -18.16
CA ARG A 241 1.45 4.05 -18.67
C ARG A 241 1.15 5.32 -17.88
N SER A 242 0.46 6.25 -18.52
CA SER A 242 0.11 7.55 -17.92
C SER A 242 -0.78 7.44 -16.67
N ASP A 243 -1.59 6.40 -16.58
CA ASP A 243 -2.53 6.17 -15.47
C ASP A 243 -1.87 5.61 -14.20
N GLN A 244 -0.65 5.05 -14.31
CA GLN A 244 0.08 4.51 -13.15
C GLN A 244 0.60 5.60 -12.21
N LEU A 245 0.70 6.84 -12.70
CA LEU A 245 1.07 8.03 -11.93
C LEU A 245 -0.12 8.97 -11.74
N GLY A 246 -1.35 8.46 -11.93
CA GLY A 246 -2.57 9.23 -11.75
C GLY A 246 -2.75 9.70 -10.30
N LEU A 247 -3.32 10.89 -10.15
CA LEU A 247 -3.70 11.44 -8.85
C LEU A 247 -5.10 10.95 -8.43
N ILE A 248 -5.35 10.97 -7.12
CA ILE A 248 -6.56 10.41 -6.51
C ILE A 248 -7.85 11.16 -6.89
N ASP A 249 -7.72 12.41 -7.31
CA ASP A 249 -8.78 13.33 -7.70
C ASP A 249 -9.23 13.16 -9.16
N PHE A 250 -8.69 12.17 -9.88
CA PHE A 250 -9.23 11.76 -11.18
C PHE A 250 -10.73 11.40 -11.08
N PRO A 251 -11.59 11.81 -12.04
CA PRO A 251 -11.27 12.53 -13.30
C PRO A 251 -11.42 14.05 -13.19
N PHE A 252 -11.49 14.62 -11.99
CA PHE A 252 -11.76 16.04 -11.78
C PHE A 252 -10.56 16.94 -12.08
N THR A 253 -9.37 16.37 -12.10
CA THR A 253 -8.15 17.04 -12.55
C THR A 253 -7.50 16.32 -13.72
N THR A 254 -6.78 17.10 -14.52
CA THR A 254 -6.05 16.67 -15.70
C THR A 254 -4.57 16.87 -15.44
N ALA A 255 -3.79 15.79 -15.58
CA ALA A 255 -2.34 15.83 -15.48
C ALA A 255 -1.72 16.18 -16.84
N HIS A 256 -0.77 17.09 -16.81
CA HIS A 256 0.00 17.50 -17.97
C HIS A 256 1.49 17.36 -17.68
N PHE A 257 2.23 16.85 -18.65
CA PHE A 257 3.63 16.51 -18.54
C PHE A 257 4.46 17.34 -19.53
N LEU A 258 5.58 17.86 -19.03
CA LEU A 258 6.52 18.68 -19.80
C LEU A 258 7.95 18.28 -19.47
N SER A 259 8.83 18.36 -20.48
CA SER A 259 10.28 18.24 -20.29
C SER A 259 10.91 19.62 -20.12
N ILE A 260 11.48 19.90 -18.96
CA ILE A 260 12.19 21.15 -18.66
C ILE A 260 13.66 20.81 -18.39
N GLY A 261 14.51 21.01 -19.40
CA GLY A 261 15.90 20.56 -19.35
C GLY A 261 15.99 19.03 -19.31
N SER A 262 16.66 18.48 -18.29
CA SER A 262 16.78 17.03 -18.05
C SER A 262 15.68 16.45 -17.14
N LYS A 263 14.72 17.27 -16.72
CA LYS A 263 13.66 16.89 -15.79
C LYS A 263 12.33 16.78 -16.51
N VAL A 264 11.54 15.79 -16.11
CA VAL A 264 10.12 15.73 -16.46
C VAL A 264 9.30 16.23 -15.29
N ARG A 265 8.36 17.12 -15.59
CA ARG A 265 7.46 17.73 -14.63
C ARG A 265 6.01 17.44 -15.00
N MET A 266 5.23 17.08 -13.99
CA MET A 266 3.77 17.07 -14.04
C MET A 266 3.24 18.38 -13.48
N TYR A 267 2.24 18.95 -14.10
CA TYR A 267 1.39 19.99 -13.52
C TYR A 267 -0.07 19.57 -13.67
N VAL A 268 -0.89 19.98 -12.72
CA VAL A 268 -2.27 19.54 -12.61
C VAL A 268 -3.18 20.73 -12.84
N THR A 269 -4.20 20.54 -13.66
CA THR A 269 -5.26 21.55 -13.86
C THR A 269 -6.64 20.97 -13.59
N LEU A 270 -7.63 21.82 -13.32
CA LEU A 270 -9.03 21.37 -13.28
C LEU A 270 -9.49 20.88 -14.66
N SER A 271 -10.06 19.68 -14.72
CA SER A 271 -10.56 19.06 -15.97
C SER A 271 -11.75 19.82 -16.58
N GLN A 272 -12.51 20.53 -15.75
CA GLN A 272 -13.67 21.33 -16.15
C GLN A 272 -13.80 22.56 -15.26
N ASN A 273 -14.50 23.58 -15.75
CA ASN A 273 -14.83 24.74 -14.93
C ASN A 273 -15.72 24.32 -13.72
N PRO A 274 -15.49 24.86 -12.51
CA PRO A 274 -16.30 24.55 -11.32
C PRO A 274 -17.82 24.67 -11.52
N GLY A 275 -18.30 25.61 -12.33
CA GLY A 275 -19.74 25.76 -12.62
C GLY A 275 -20.34 24.57 -13.38
N GLN A 276 -19.56 23.94 -14.28
CA GLN A 276 -20.01 22.73 -14.98
C GLN A 276 -20.00 21.51 -14.06
N MET A 277 -18.99 21.38 -13.20
CA MET A 277 -18.96 20.34 -12.16
C MET A 277 -20.16 20.47 -11.22
N PHE A 278 -20.49 21.69 -10.79
CA PHE A 278 -21.69 21.95 -10.00
C PHE A 278 -22.97 21.55 -10.75
N THR A 279 -23.05 21.86 -12.05
CA THR A 279 -24.19 21.47 -12.88
C THR A 279 -24.34 19.95 -13.01
N MET A 280 -23.23 19.20 -13.06
CA MET A 280 -23.25 17.73 -13.03
C MET A 280 -23.82 17.21 -11.69
N LEU A 281 -23.39 17.80 -10.57
CA LEU A 281 -23.88 17.44 -9.23
C LEU A 281 -25.38 17.74 -9.05
N MET A 282 -25.87 18.81 -9.66
CA MET A 282 -27.29 19.18 -9.61
C MET A 282 -28.19 18.30 -10.48
N ASN A 283 -27.62 17.44 -11.34
CA ASN A 283 -28.35 16.54 -12.23
C ASN A 283 -27.98 15.06 -11.99
N PRO A 284 -28.34 14.49 -10.82
CA PRO A 284 -27.86 13.17 -10.38
C PRO A 284 -28.21 12.04 -11.34
N GLY A 285 -29.34 12.12 -12.06
CA GLY A 285 -29.75 11.10 -13.03
C GLY A 285 -28.84 10.99 -14.27
N SER A 286 -28.00 11.99 -14.53
CA SER A 286 -27.04 12.00 -15.65
C SER A 286 -25.57 11.97 -15.19
N MET A 287 -25.34 11.97 -13.87
CA MET A 287 -24.02 12.14 -13.28
C MET A 287 -23.07 11.01 -13.67
N ALA A 288 -23.53 9.75 -13.66
CA ALA A 288 -22.70 8.61 -14.03
C ALA A 288 -22.19 8.71 -15.49
N ASP A 289 -23.07 9.04 -16.43
CA ASP A 289 -22.71 9.20 -17.85
C ASP A 289 -21.84 10.44 -18.09
N ALA A 290 -22.09 11.53 -17.36
CA ALA A 290 -21.26 12.73 -17.40
C ALA A 290 -19.85 12.43 -16.88
N LEU A 291 -19.72 11.73 -15.76
CA LEU A 291 -18.44 11.30 -15.19
C LEU A 291 -17.72 10.30 -16.10
N GLY A 292 -18.43 9.35 -16.70
CA GLY A 292 -17.85 8.40 -17.66
C GLY A 292 -17.25 9.12 -18.88
N ARG A 293 -17.97 10.08 -19.45
CA ARG A 293 -17.46 10.90 -20.57
C ARG A 293 -16.30 11.80 -20.16
N LEU A 294 -16.39 12.43 -18.99
CA LEU A 294 -15.30 13.25 -18.45
C LEU A 294 -14.03 12.40 -18.26
N SER A 295 -14.16 11.24 -17.61
CA SER A 295 -13.07 10.30 -17.39
C SER A 295 -12.40 9.88 -18.70
N LEU A 296 -13.18 9.53 -19.74
CA LEU A 296 -12.65 9.19 -21.05
C LEU A 296 -11.92 10.36 -21.71
N SER A 297 -12.49 11.57 -21.67
CA SER A 297 -11.89 12.78 -22.25
C SER A 297 -10.55 13.10 -21.57
N VAL A 298 -10.53 13.11 -20.23
CA VAL A 298 -9.32 13.39 -19.44
C VAL A 298 -8.28 12.32 -19.71
N GLN A 299 -8.64 11.04 -19.68
CA GLN A 299 -7.71 9.95 -19.94
C GLN A 299 -7.11 10.04 -21.35
N GLN A 300 -7.90 10.39 -22.36
CA GLN A 300 -7.41 10.58 -23.73
C GLN A 300 -6.40 11.73 -23.82
N GLN A 301 -6.71 12.88 -23.21
CA GLN A 301 -5.82 14.04 -23.19
C GLN A 301 -4.49 13.73 -22.46
N VAL A 302 -4.57 13.15 -21.27
CA VAL A 302 -3.42 12.74 -20.46
C VAL A 302 -2.55 11.73 -21.24
N SER A 303 -3.18 10.73 -21.88
CA SER A 303 -2.46 9.73 -22.66
C SER A 303 -1.79 10.31 -23.90
N GLN A 304 -2.43 11.26 -24.60
CA GLN A 304 -1.83 11.95 -25.75
C GLN A 304 -0.62 12.79 -25.34
N ASN A 305 -0.74 13.55 -24.25
CA ASN A 305 0.37 14.35 -23.73
C ASN A 305 1.54 13.47 -23.23
N TRP A 306 1.25 12.35 -22.55
CA TRP A 306 2.26 11.36 -22.16
C TRP A 306 2.99 10.75 -23.35
N ARG A 307 2.25 10.41 -24.41
CA ARG A 307 2.78 9.88 -25.67
C ARG A 307 3.67 10.88 -26.39
N ALA A 308 3.28 12.15 -26.43
CA ALA A 308 4.09 13.23 -26.99
C ALA A 308 5.42 13.39 -26.22
N LEU A 309 5.39 13.31 -24.89
CA LEU A 309 6.60 13.39 -24.05
C LEU A 309 7.54 12.19 -24.26
N THR A 310 7.00 10.99 -24.26
CA THR A 310 7.77 9.74 -24.32
C THR A 310 8.14 9.31 -25.74
N SER A 311 7.70 10.08 -26.75
CA SER A 311 7.79 9.73 -28.17
C SER A 311 7.16 8.36 -28.51
N ARG A 312 6.19 7.91 -27.71
CA ARG A 312 5.43 6.68 -27.96
C ARG A 312 4.18 6.99 -28.77
N THR A 313 3.94 6.24 -29.83
CA THR A 313 2.68 6.33 -30.60
C THR A 313 1.54 5.52 -29.96
N ALA A 314 1.87 4.48 -29.18
CA ALA A 314 0.93 3.64 -28.47
C ALA A 314 1.58 2.95 -27.25
N ASP A 315 0.74 2.47 -26.33
CA ASP A 315 1.17 1.65 -25.20
C ASP A 315 1.45 0.22 -25.70
N VAL A 316 2.74 -0.10 -25.86
CA VAL A 316 3.19 -1.40 -26.36
C VAL A 316 3.47 -2.34 -25.20
N ILE A 317 2.80 -3.49 -25.17
CA ILE A 317 3.01 -4.57 -24.20
C ILE A 317 3.34 -5.85 -24.98
N ASP A 318 4.51 -6.44 -24.72
CA ASP A 318 5.02 -7.62 -25.42
C ASP A 318 4.96 -7.53 -26.95
N GLY A 319 5.23 -6.34 -27.49
CA GLY A 319 5.21 -6.08 -28.93
C GLY A 319 3.82 -5.86 -29.54
N LEU A 320 2.76 -5.89 -28.71
CA LEU A 320 1.37 -5.66 -29.11
C LEU A 320 0.88 -4.28 -28.66
N MET A 321 -0.02 -3.68 -29.43
CA MET A 321 -0.65 -2.41 -29.11
C MET A 321 -2.07 -2.33 -29.67
N ILE A 322 -2.90 -1.47 -29.09
CA ILE A 322 -4.21 -1.11 -29.67
C ILE A 322 -4.06 0.23 -30.39
N GLN A 323 -4.35 0.25 -31.69
CA GLN A 323 -4.32 1.46 -32.51
C GLN A 323 -5.46 1.43 -33.53
N HIS A 324 -6.18 2.55 -33.66
CA HIS A 324 -7.28 2.71 -34.63
C HIS A 324 -8.33 1.57 -34.59
N GLY A 325 -8.71 1.10 -33.39
CA GLY A 325 -9.69 0.01 -33.22
C GLY A 325 -9.18 -1.36 -33.64
N ARG A 326 -7.87 -1.57 -33.68
CA ARG A 326 -7.23 -2.86 -33.97
C ARG A 326 -6.18 -3.19 -32.92
N LEU A 327 -6.15 -4.45 -32.49
CA LEU A 327 -4.99 -5.03 -31.82
C LEU A 327 -3.99 -5.40 -32.91
N GLN A 328 -2.80 -4.82 -32.87
CA GLN A 328 -1.77 -5.06 -33.86
C GLN A 328 -0.37 -5.08 -33.24
N GLY A 329 0.56 -5.75 -33.90
CA GLY A 329 1.96 -5.80 -33.46
C GLY A 329 2.62 -7.12 -33.81
N GLU A 330 3.74 -7.40 -33.16
CA GLU A 330 4.46 -8.66 -33.34
C GLU A 330 4.67 -9.32 -31.97
N PHE A 331 4.16 -10.53 -31.82
CA PHE A 331 4.36 -11.33 -30.61
C PHE A 331 5.18 -12.57 -30.97
N ARG A 332 6.42 -12.64 -30.46
CA ARG A 332 7.35 -13.77 -30.69
C ARG A 332 7.53 -14.15 -32.17
N GLY A 333 7.67 -13.17 -33.06
CA GLY A 333 7.83 -13.41 -34.51
C GLY A 333 6.52 -13.48 -35.29
N ASN A 334 5.37 -13.57 -34.61
CA ASN A 334 4.06 -13.63 -35.26
C ASN A 334 3.45 -12.24 -35.34
N SER A 335 3.19 -11.75 -36.56
CA SER A 335 2.41 -10.55 -36.76
C SER A 335 0.96 -10.81 -36.37
N ILE A 336 0.45 -10.03 -35.42
CA ILE A 336 -0.93 -10.04 -34.95
C ILE A 336 -1.63 -8.84 -35.57
N SER A 337 -2.82 -9.04 -36.15
CA SER A 337 -3.69 -7.94 -36.56
C SER A 337 -5.16 -8.34 -36.54
N MET A 338 -5.93 -7.75 -35.63
CA MET A 338 -7.37 -8.02 -35.52
C MET A 338 -8.16 -6.78 -35.14
N PRO A 339 -9.41 -6.63 -35.64
CA PRO A 339 -10.30 -5.60 -35.14
C PRO A 339 -10.65 -5.84 -33.66
N THR A 340 -10.77 -4.77 -32.88
CA THR A 340 -11.19 -4.82 -31.48
C THR A 340 -11.94 -3.57 -31.08
N ASN A 341 -12.93 -3.75 -30.20
CA ASN A 341 -13.64 -2.66 -29.54
C ASN A 341 -13.02 -2.31 -28.18
N ALA A 342 -11.92 -2.97 -27.81
CA ALA A 342 -11.18 -2.71 -26.60
C ALA A 342 -10.47 -1.36 -26.67
N VAL A 343 -10.36 -0.70 -25.52
CA VAL A 343 -9.70 0.60 -25.35
C VAL A 343 -8.31 0.46 -24.73
N ALA A 344 -8.03 -0.65 -24.04
CA ALA A 344 -6.74 -0.91 -23.41
C ALA A 344 -6.30 -2.37 -23.54
N LEU A 345 -4.99 -2.58 -23.68
CA LEU A 345 -4.32 -3.86 -23.49
C LEU A 345 -3.84 -3.93 -22.04
N LEU A 346 -4.31 -4.92 -21.28
CA LEU A 346 -3.92 -5.07 -19.87
C LEU A 346 -2.59 -5.81 -19.74
N GLY A 347 -2.35 -6.79 -20.61
CA GLY A 347 -1.11 -7.55 -20.67
C GLY A 347 -1.28 -8.86 -21.42
N VAL A 348 -0.23 -9.68 -21.37
CA VAL A 348 -0.22 -11.03 -21.96
C VAL A 348 0.04 -12.05 -20.85
N TYR A 349 -0.90 -12.97 -20.67
CA TYR A 349 -0.92 -13.90 -19.53
C TYR A 349 -1.31 -15.32 -19.98
N PRO A 350 -0.84 -16.39 -19.32
CA PRO A 350 -1.28 -17.75 -19.57
C PRO A 350 -2.69 -17.98 -19.00
N ILE A 351 -3.73 -17.47 -19.66
CA ILE A 351 -5.11 -17.51 -19.16
C ILE A 351 -5.81 -18.85 -19.44
N LEU A 352 -5.47 -19.54 -20.52
CA LEU A 352 -6.06 -20.84 -20.87
C LEU A 352 -5.18 -22.00 -20.41
N PRO A 353 -5.78 -23.18 -20.14
CA PRO A 353 -5.03 -24.41 -19.91
C PRO A 353 -4.09 -24.70 -21.08
N LYS A 354 -2.85 -25.11 -20.77
CA LYS A 354 -1.81 -25.39 -21.78
C LYS A 354 -2.20 -26.46 -22.79
N GLN A 355 -3.14 -27.35 -22.45
CA GLN A 355 -3.66 -28.37 -23.35
C GLN A 355 -4.57 -27.79 -24.44
N ILE A 356 -5.12 -26.60 -24.22
CA ILE A 356 -6.01 -25.89 -25.16
C ILE A 356 -5.20 -24.89 -26.00
N ASP A 357 -4.40 -24.06 -25.33
CA ASP A 357 -3.49 -23.12 -25.98
C ASP A 357 -2.25 -22.91 -25.10
N SER A 358 -1.10 -23.36 -25.58
CA SER A 358 0.18 -23.20 -24.89
C SER A 358 0.76 -21.79 -25.01
N THR A 359 0.22 -20.97 -25.91
CA THR A 359 0.66 -19.59 -26.12
C THR A 359 -0.05 -18.71 -25.11
N PRO A 360 0.64 -17.80 -24.39
CA PRO A 360 -0.03 -16.79 -23.58
C PRO A 360 -1.05 -15.97 -24.38
N GLN A 361 -2.13 -15.55 -23.73
CA GLN A 361 -3.22 -14.79 -24.34
C GLN A 361 -3.10 -13.29 -24.01
N ALA A 362 -3.43 -12.44 -24.98
CA ALA A 362 -3.60 -11.01 -24.74
C ALA A 362 -4.95 -10.76 -24.04
N VAL A 363 -4.93 -9.94 -22.99
CA VAL A 363 -6.13 -9.54 -22.25
C VAL A 363 -6.47 -8.11 -22.61
N LEU A 364 -7.62 -7.92 -23.27
CA LEU A 364 -8.09 -6.63 -23.74
C LEU A 364 -9.27 -6.15 -22.89
N GLU A 365 -9.26 -4.88 -22.52
CA GLU A 365 -10.33 -4.22 -21.79
C GLU A 365 -11.10 -3.29 -22.72
N GLY A 366 -12.43 -3.40 -22.72
CA GLY A 366 -13.31 -2.44 -23.37
C GLY A 366 -14.40 -1.92 -22.44
N ASN A 367 -15.40 -1.27 -23.00
CA ASN A 367 -16.50 -0.70 -22.23
C ASN A 367 -17.32 -1.82 -21.55
N ASN A 368 -17.07 -2.04 -20.26
CA ASN A 368 -17.71 -3.07 -19.43
C ASN A 368 -17.52 -4.52 -19.94
N PHE A 369 -16.40 -4.81 -20.60
CA PHE A 369 -16.03 -6.16 -21.01
C PHE A 369 -14.52 -6.40 -20.96
N ILE A 370 -14.14 -7.66 -20.78
CA ILE A 370 -12.75 -8.14 -20.90
C ILE A 370 -12.72 -9.25 -21.94
N GLN A 371 -11.86 -9.12 -22.95
CA GLN A 371 -11.66 -10.11 -24.01
C GLN A 371 -10.32 -10.82 -23.82
N ILE A 372 -10.34 -12.14 -23.95
CA ILE A 372 -9.15 -12.98 -23.99
C ILE A 372 -8.90 -13.35 -25.44
N VAL A 373 -7.72 -13.00 -25.95
CA VAL A 373 -7.33 -13.21 -27.34
C VAL A 373 -6.17 -14.20 -27.40
N SER A 374 -6.38 -15.31 -28.09
CA SER A 374 -5.32 -16.25 -28.43
C SER A 374 -4.39 -15.62 -29.47
N LEU A 375 -3.09 -15.68 -29.16
CA LEU A 375 -1.99 -15.20 -29.98
C LEU A 375 -1.35 -16.33 -30.80
N SER A 376 -1.91 -17.54 -30.75
CA SER A 376 -1.41 -18.71 -31.48
C SER A 376 -1.58 -18.61 -33.00
N ALA A 377 -2.51 -17.77 -33.46
CA ALA A 377 -2.80 -17.55 -34.87
C ALA A 377 -2.47 -16.10 -35.30
N PRO A 378 -1.96 -15.86 -36.51
CA PRO A 378 -1.60 -14.51 -36.99
C PRO A 378 -2.76 -13.51 -36.99
N GLN A 379 -3.99 -13.99 -37.19
CA GLN A 379 -5.16 -13.11 -37.16
C GLN A 379 -5.65 -12.81 -35.74
N GLY A 380 -5.05 -13.40 -34.70
CA GLY A 380 -5.63 -13.41 -33.36
C GLY A 380 -7.01 -14.08 -33.34
N LYS A 381 -7.43 -14.62 -32.20
CA LYS A 381 -8.80 -15.11 -32.06
C LYS A 381 -9.31 -14.82 -30.67
N VAL A 382 -10.47 -14.17 -30.57
CA VAL A 382 -11.17 -14.06 -29.28
C VAL A 382 -11.55 -15.47 -28.83
N VAL A 383 -10.98 -15.91 -27.73
CA VAL A 383 -11.21 -17.22 -27.12
C VAL A 383 -12.04 -17.14 -25.85
N GLY A 384 -12.34 -15.93 -25.37
CA GLY A 384 -13.24 -15.72 -24.26
C GLY A 384 -13.64 -14.26 -24.12
N THR A 385 -14.82 -14.00 -23.58
CA THR A 385 -15.26 -12.64 -23.24
C THR A 385 -16.01 -12.68 -21.92
N LEU A 386 -15.59 -11.84 -20.97
CA LEU A 386 -16.35 -11.52 -19.77
C LEU A 386 -17.09 -10.22 -20.02
N THR A 387 -18.37 -10.19 -19.69
CA THR A 387 -19.20 -8.98 -19.76
C THR A 387 -19.67 -8.63 -18.36
N GLY A 388 -19.53 -7.37 -17.99
CA GLY A 388 -20.08 -6.86 -16.76
C GLY A 388 -21.57 -6.61 -16.90
N THR A 389 -22.24 -6.45 -15.77
CA THR A 389 -23.65 -6.06 -15.70
C THR A 389 -23.76 -4.66 -15.10
N TYR A 390 -24.92 -4.03 -15.17
CA TYR A 390 -25.13 -2.75 -14.50
C TYR A 390 -24.92 -2.83 -12.98
N THR A 391 -25.31 -3.95 -12.36
CA THR A 391 -25.12 -4.19 -10.92
C THR A 391 -23.71 -4.63 -10.55
N TYR A 392 -22.96 -5.19 -11.51
CA TYR A 392 -21.58 -5.67 -11.34
C TYR A 392 -20.75 -5.25 -12.55
N PRO A 393 -20.44 -3.94 -12.68
CA PRO A 393 -19.62 -3.46 -13.80
C PRO A 393 -18.20 -3.99 -13.65
N LEU A 394 -17.58 -4.35 -14.77
CA LEU A 394 -16.17 -4.72 -14.80
C LEU A 394 -15.31 -3.47 -14.66
N THR A 395 -14.22 -3.62 -13.92
CA THR A 395 -13.23 -2.57 -13.66
C THR A 395 -11.93 -2.89 -14.38
N ARG A 396 -11.15 -1.86 -14.69
CA ARG A 396 -9.76 -1.99 -15.15
C ARG A 396 -8.82 -2.62 -14.12
N ASP A 397 -9.25 -2.54 -12.87
CA ASP A 397 -8.53 -2.98 -11.71
C ASP A 397 -8.64 -4.51 -11.55
N ILE A 398 -7.68 -5.19 -12.19
CA ILE A 398 -7.60 -6.65 -12.29
C ILE A 398 -6.19 -7.07 -11.92
N VAL A 399 -6.09 -8.05 -11.02
CA VAL A 399 -4.85 -8.73 -10.71
C VAL A 399 -4.86 -10.09 -11.41
N PHE A 400 -3.71 -10.50 -11.93
CA PHE A 400 -3.52 -11.81 -12.56
C PHE A 400 -2.54 -12.61 -11.71
N GLY A 401 -2.76 -13.92 -11.56
CA GLY A 401 -1.83 -14.81 -10.88
C GLY A 401 -2.29 -16.27 -10.92
N ASP A 402 -1.35 -17.20 -10.79
CA ASP A 402 -1.61 -18.64 -10.78
C ASP A 402 -1.97 -19.08 -9.35
N LEU A 403 -3.26 -19.02 -9.02
CA LEU A 403 -3.76 -19.30 -7.67
C LEU A 403 -3.83 -20.79 -7.36
N THR A 404 -3.78 -21.64 -8.40
CA THR A 404 -3.92 -23.10 -8.26
C THR A 404 -2.61 -23.87 -8.48
N GLY A 405 -1.53 -23.19 -8.88
CA GLY A 405 -0.24 -23.79 -9.17
C GLY A 405 -0.23 -24.64 -10.45
N ASN A 406 -1.20 -24.45 -11.35
CA ASN A 406 -1.36 -25.24 -12.57
C ASN A 406 -0.70 -24.57 -13.80
N GLY A 407 -0.04 -23.42 -13.59
CA GLY A 407 0.58 -22.60 -14.63
C GLY A 407 -0.42 -21.84 -15.49
N GLN A 408 -1.63 -21.64 -14.99
CA GLN A 408 -2.70 -20.85 -15.60
C GLN A 408 -3.06 -19.70 -14.65
N ASP A 409 -3.08 -18.48 -15.17
CA ASP A 409 -3.43 -17.30 -14.38
C ASP A 409 -4.95 -17.16 -14.29
N GLU A 410 -5.45 -16.99 -13.06
CA GLU A 410 -6.82 -16.55 -12.80
C GLU A 410 -6.93 -15.02 -12.78
N LEU A 411 -8.13 -14.53 -13.12
CA LEU A 411 -8.47 -13.12 -13.08
C LEU A 411 -9.11 -12.77 -11.73
N MET A 412 -8.42 -11.98 -10.92
CA MET A 412 -8.94 -11.36 -9.70
C MET A 412 -9.48 -9.98 -10.03
N ILE A 413 -10.80 -9.86 -10.14
CA ILE A 413 -11.47 -8.66 -10.65
C ILE A 413 -12.08 -7.89 -9.46
N ASN A 414 -11.69 -6.63 -9.31
CA ASN A 414 -12.18 -5.74 -8.24
C ASN A 414 -13.55 -5.12 -8.56
N THR A 415 -14.54 -5.97 -8.87
CA THR A 415 -15.95 -5.58 -8.90
C THR A 415 -16.50 -5.38 -7.47
N ILE A 416 -17.77 -4.97 -7.34
CA ILE A 416 -18.45 -4.87 -6.04
C ILE A 416 -19.58 -5.90 -5.99
N PRO A 417 -19.39 -7.09 -5.39
CA PRO A 417 -18.21 -7.58 -4.67
C PRO A 417 -17.08 -8.07 -5.59
N ALA A 418 -15.86 -8.15 -5.07
CA ALA A 418 -14.70 -8.66 -5.81
C ALA A 418 -14.84 -10.16 -6.09
N GLN A 419 -14.29 -10.63 -7.21
CA GLN A 419 -14.45 -12.02 -7.66
C GLN A 419 -13.20 -12.59 -8.32
N ILE A 420 -13.09 -13.91 -8.31
CA ILE A 420 -12.03 -14.66 -9.00
C ILE A 420 -12.68 -15.47 -10.12
N VAL A 421 -12.14 -15.33 -11.33
CA VAL A 421 -12.63 -16.01 -12.54
C VAL A 421 -11.49 -16.80 -13.18
N GLN A 422 -11.76 -18.06 -13.52
CA GLN A 422 -10.86 -18.94 -14.24
C GLN A 422 -11.46 -19.31 -15.60
N PHE A 423 -10.65 -19.34 -16.65
CA PHE A 423 -11.08 -19.82 -17.96
C PHE A 423 -10.79 -21.32 -18.10
N MET A 424 -11.83 -22.14 -18.16
CA MET A 424 -11.69 -23.59 -18.31
C MET A 424 -11.40 -24.00 -19.76
N GLY A 425 -11.70 -23.12 -20.72
CA GLY A 425 -11.49 -23.36 -22.14
C GLY A 425 -12.08 -22.24 -23.00
N ILE A 426 -12.18 -22.50 -24.32
CA ILE A 426 -12.73 -21.53 -25.27
C ILE A 426 -14.18 -21.20 -24.91
N ASN A 427 -14.46 -19.93 -24.64
CA ASN A 427 -15.76 -19.40 -24.20
C ASN A 427 -16.32 -20.06 -22.94
N GLN A 428 -15.48 -20.72 -22.15
CA GLN A 428 -15.86 -21.37 -20.91
C GLN A 428 -15.11 -20.73 -19.76
N SER A 429 -15.80 -19.93 -18.96
CA SER A 429 -15.29 -19.38 -17.72
C SER A 429 -16.08 -19.89 -16.52
N LYS A 430 -15.39 -20.01 -15.39
CA LYS A 430 -15.97 -20.41 -14.11
C LYS A 430 -15.59 -19.37 -13.08
N ARG A 431 -16.59 -18.88 -12.35
CA ARG A 431 -16.35 -18.06 -11.15
C ARG A 431 -15.93 -18.99 -10.01
N LEU A 432 -14.71 -18.81 -9.54
CA LEU A 432 -14.12 -19.63 -8.48
C LEU A 432 -14.53 -19.12 -7.08
N TRP A 433 -14.60 -17.80 -6.91
CA TRP A 433 -14.87 -17.19 -5.62
C TRP A 433 -15.47 -15.79 -5.77
N VAL A 434 -16.22 -15.35 -4.75
CA VAL A 434 -16.79 -14.01 -4.61
C VAL A 434 -16.67 -13.57 -3.16
N SER A 435 -16.27 -12.32 -2.90
CA SER A 435 -16.01 -11.85 -1.53
C SER A 435 -17.26 -11.75 -0.65
N GLY A 436 -18.41 -11.49 -1.25
CA GLY A 436 -19.63 -11.12 -0.51
C GLY A 436 -19.51 -9.80 0.24
N GLN A 437 -18.38 -9.09 0.14
CA GLN A 437 -18.08 -7.85 0.83
C GLN A 437 -17.73 -6.76 -0.20
N SER A 438 -18.44 -5.64 -0.14
CA SER A 438 -18.26 -4.52 -1.07
C SER A 438 -16.91 -3.81 -0.92
N SER A 439 -16.26 -3.94 0.24
CA SER A 439 -14.98 -3.31 0.52
C SER A 439 -13.77 -4.23 0.32
N PHE A 440 -13.94 -5.51 -0.03
CA PHE A 440 -12.79 -6.37 -0.33
C PHE A 440 -12.15 -5.96 -1.67
N ARG A 441 -10.82 -5.86 -1.73
CA ARG A 441 -10.07 -5.48 -2.92
C ARG A 441 -8.77 -6.29 -3.03
N PHE A 442 -8.58 -6.94 -4.18
CA PHE A 442 -7.29 -7.51 -4.57
C PHE A 442 -6.31 -6.40 -4.92
N GLU A 443 -5.06 -6.50 -4.49
CA GLU A 443 -4.07 -5.45 -4.75
C GLU A 443 -2.93 -5.98 -5.62
N THR A 444 -2.36 -7.13 -5.26
CA THR A 444 -1.27 -7.76 -6.01
C THR A 444 -1.16 -9.25 -5.64
N VAL A 445 -0.26 -9.99 -6.29
CA VAL A 445 0.16 -11.33 -5.88
C VAL A 445 1.64 -11.41 -5.58
N PHE A 446 2.00 -12.31 -4.66
CA PHE A 446 3.35 -12.80 -4.46
C PHE A 446 3.49 -14.17 -5.10
N GLN A 447 4.40 -14.25 -6.07
CA GLN A 447 4.61 -15.48 -6.81
C GLN A 447 5.20 -16.58 -5.91
N LYS A 448 4.61 -17.78 -5.96
CA LYS A 448 5.08 -18.95 -5.19
C LYS A 448 4.93 -20.23 -6.01
N ALA A 449 5.85 -21.17 -5.79
CA ALA A 449 5.88 -22.44 -6.54
C ALA A 449 4.64 -23.33 -6.37
N THR A 450 3.89 -23.17 -5.27
CA THR A 450 2.69 -23.98 -4.96
C THR A 450 1.38 -23.26 -5.29
N GLY A 451 1.46 -22.17 -6.05
CA GLY A 451 0.37 -21.23 -6.27
C GLY A 451 0.57 -19.93 -5.50
N ASP A 452 0.22 -18.83 -6.16
CA ASP A 452 0.49 -17.47 -5.74
C ASP A 452 -0.25 -17.09 -4.44
N GLU A 453 0.41 -16.28 -3.62
CA GLU A 453 -0.21 -15.66 -2.45
C GLU A 453 -0.85 -14.33 -2.86
N ILE A 454 -2.15 -14.23 -2.65
CA ILE A 454 -2.93 -13.03 -2.94
C ILE A 454 -2.70 -12.02 -1.82
N ILE A 455 -2.31 -10.80 -2.19
CA ILE A 455 -2.28 -9.66 -1.30
C ILE A 455 -3.54 -8.83 -1.56
N ALA A 456 -4.32 -8.63 -0.50
CA ALA A 456 -5.61 -7.95 -0.59
C ALA A 456 -5.81 -7.00 0.58
N ASN A 457 -6.54 -5.92 0.30
CA ASN A 457 -7.12 -5.04 1.29
C ASN A 457 -8.54 -5.53 1.60
N ALA A 458 -8.71 -6.15 2.76
CA ALA A 458 -9.94 -6.84 3.13
C ALA A 458 -10.48 -6.29 4.46
N PRO A 459 -11.80 -6.09 4.59
CA PRO A 459 -12.38 -5.67 5.85
C PRO A 459 -12.22 -6.75 6.92
N ALA A 460 -12.37 -6.38 8.18
CA ALA A 460 -12.31 -7.34 9.28
C ALA A 460 -13.46 -8.35 9.20
N THR A 461 -13.23 -9.56 9.72
CA THR A 461 -14.14 -10.70 9.52
C THR A 461 -15.55 -10.49 10.07
N ILE A 462 -15.67 -9.81 11.22
CA ILE A 462 -16.96 -9.67 11.94
C ILE A 462 -17.55 -8.25 11.80
N THR A 463 -16.76 -7.26 11.39
CA THR A 463 -17.23 -5.87 11.31
C THR A 463 -17.95 -5.60 9.99
N THR A 464 -18.98 -4.76 10.05
CA THR A 464 -19.60 -4.17 8.85
C THR A 464 -18.90 -2.89 8.40
N SER A 465 -17.85 -2.45 9.13
CA SER A 465 -17.07 -1.28 8.74
C SER A 465 -16.38 -1.52 7.40
N PRO A 466 -16.40 -0.55 6.46
CA PRO A 466 -15.69 -0.66 5.20
C PRO A 466 -14.17 -0.50 5.36
N THR A 467 -13.65 -0.26 6.57
CA THR A 467 -12.20 -0.17 6.84
C THR A 467 -11.50 -1.41 6.35
N ARG A 468 -10.51 -1.23 5.48
CA ARG A 468 -9.72 -2.31 4.88
C ARG A 468 -8.41 -2.48 5.64
N TYR A 469 -7.99 -3.72 5.79
CA TYR A 469 -6.70 -4.09 6.37
C TYR A 469 -5.95 -4.98 5.39
N LEU A 470 -4.62 -4.87 5.41
CA LEU A 470 -3.75 -5.68 4.58
C LEU A 470 -3.82 -7.15 5.02
N GLY A 471 -4.09 -8.04 4.08
CA GLY A 471 -4.14 -9.48 4.31
C GLY A 471 -3.49 -10.27 3.18
N GLY A 472 -2.87 -11.39 3.55
CA GLY A 472 -2.40 -12.40 2.61
C GLY A 472 -3.37 -13.57 2.57
N TYR A 473 -3.65 -14.10 1.38
CA TYR A 473 -4.60 -15.20 1.18
C TYR A 473 -4.03 -16.23 0.21
N VAL A 474 -4.36 -17.49 0.46
CA VAL A 474 -4.14 -18.58 -0.51
C VAL A 474 -5.48 -19.17 -0.90
N TYR A 475 -5.66 -19.41 -2.19
CA TYR A 475 -6.86 -20.08 -2.68
C TYR A 475 -6.76 -21.58 -2.44
N ARG A 476 -7.74 -22.15 -1.72
CA ARG A 476 -7.82 -23.59 -1.44
C ARG A 476 -9.27 -24.05 -1.51
N SER A 477 -9.54 -25.05 -2.34
CA SER A 477 -10.83 -25.75 -2.41
C SER A 477 -12.06 -24.82 -2.53
N GLY A 478 -11.98 -23.77 -3.35
CA GLY A 478 -13.09 -22.84 -3.56
C GLY A 478 -13.19 -21.70 -2.54
N SER A 479 -12.21 -21.54 -1.66
CA SER A 479 -12.20 -20.49 -0.63
C SER A 479 -10.85 -19.81 -0.51
N LEU A 480 -10.86 -18.54 -0.09
CA LEU A 480 -9.65 -17.83 0.30
C LEU A 480 -9.35 -18.09 1.77
N VAL A 481 -8.22 -18.74 2.05
CA VAL A 481 -7.75 -19.00 3.40
C VAL A 481 -6.75 -17.91 3.78
N PRO A 482 -6.98 -17.16 4.87
CA PRO A 482 -6.04 -16.13 5.30
C PRO A 482 -4.72 -16.76 5.76
N VAL A 483 -3.61 -16.22 5.27
CA VAL A 483 -2.24 -16.56 5.68
C VAL A 483 -1.79 -15.62 6.80
N PHE A 484 -2.07 -14.33 6.64
CA PHE A 484 -1.77 -13.32 7.64
C PHE A 484 -2.76 -12.16 7.55
N ARG A 485 -2.80 -11.35 8.62
CA ARG A 485 -3.52 -10.09 8.69
C ARG A 485 -2.65 -9.05 9.38
N ALA A 486 -2.48 -7.90 8.74
CA ALA A 486 -1.75 -6.77 9.28
C ALA A 486 -2.71 -5.58 9.41
N TYR A 487 -2.96 -5.17 10.67
CA TYR A 487 -3.88 -4.07 10.99
C TYR A 487 -3.16 -2.74 10.93
N HIS A 488 -2.81 -2.35 9.71
CA HIS A 488 -2.33 -1.03 9.37
C HIS A 488 -3.38 -0.36 8.50
N VAL A 489 -3.84 0.80 8.93
CA VAL A 489 -4.78 1.61 8.17
C VAL A 489 -3.97 2.56 7.30
N ASP A 490 -4.47 2.89 6.11
CA ASP A 490 -3.90 3.91 5.20
C ASP A 490 -2.83 3.43 4.20
N LEU A 491 -2.60 2.12 4.06
CA LEU A 491 -1.78 1.59 2.96
C LEU A 491 -2.53 1.60 1.63
N VAL A 492 -1.94 2.25 0.63
CA VAL A 492 -2.48 2.38 -0.74
C VAL A 492 -1.39 2.15 -1.78
N SER A 493 -1.80 1.84 -3.02
CA SER A 493 -0.88 1.56 -4.14
C SER A 493 0.10 0.43 -3.82
N LEU A 494 -0.46 -0.73 -3.49
CA LEU A 494 0.26 -1.93 -3.08
C LEU A 494 0.74 -2.69 -4.32
N HIS A 495 2.06 -2.81 -4.50
CA HIS A 495 2.65 -3.50 -5.64
C HIS A 495 3.67 -4.53 -5.17
N ALA A 496 3.62 -5.74 -5.75
CA ALA A 496 4.71 -6.69 -5.64
C ALA A 496 5.90 -6.19 -6.47
N ALA A 497 7.08 -6.12 -5.84
CA ALA A 497 8.23 -5.44 -6.41
C ALA A 497 9.53 -6.19 -6.12
N HIS A 498 10.50 -6.06 -7.00
CA HIS A 498 11.87 -6.58 -6.85
C HIS A 498 12.85 -5.43 -6.74
N VAL A 499 12.80 -4.64 -5.67
CA VAL A 499 13.52 -3.35 -5.58
C VAL A 499 14.93 -3.53 -5.00
N THR A 500 15.09 -4.38 -3.98
CA THR A 500 16.41 -4.65 -3.39
C THR A 500 17.15 -5.80 -4.08
N SER A 501 16.42 -6.80 -4.57
CA SER A 501 16.98 -8.01 -5.21
C SER A 501 15.99 -8.62 -6.18
N SER A 502 16.50 -9.22 -7.27
CA SER A 502 15.70 -9.95 -8.25
C SER A 502 15.12 -11.26 -7.71
N GLN A 503 15.64 -11.78 -6.60
CA GLN A 503 15.20 -13.05 -6.02
C GLN A 503 14.21 -12.91 -4.86
N GLN A 504 14.08 -11.70 -4.31
CA GLN A 504 13.19 -11.44 -3.18
C GLN A 504 12.07 -10.50 -3.61
N THR A 505 10.84 -11.00 -3.60
CA THR A 505 9.66 -10.16 -3.78
C THR A 505 9.39 -9.39 -2.48
N GLU A 506 9.19 -8.10 -2.64
CA GLU A 506 8.87 -7.13 -1.61
C GLU A 506 7.52 -6.48 -1.94
N LEU A 507 6.90 -5.84 -0.97
CA LEU A 507 5.67 -5.08 -1.14
C LEU A 507 6.00 -3.60 -1.06
N LEU A 508 5.86 -2.91 -2.19
CA LEU A 508 5.94 -1.46 -2.27
C LEU A 508 4.56 -0.88 -1.98
N THR A 509 4.50 0.15 -1.14
CA THR A 509 3.25 0.84 -0.80
C THR A 509 3.48 2.31 -0.51
N SER A 510 2.43 3.11 -0.68
CA SER A 510 2.34 4.49 -0.22
C SER A 510 1.40 4.56 1.00
N THR A 511 1.59 5.57 1.86
CA THR A 511 0.72 5.82 3.02
C THR A 511 -0.14 7.04 2.77
N TYR A 512 -1.45 6.88 2.85
CA TYR A 512 -2.43 7.96 2.74
C TYR A 512 -2.25 8.98 3.88
N ALA A 513 -2.46 10.25 3.56
CA ALA A 513 -2.22 11.46 4.35
C ALA A 513 -0.76 11.75 4.77
N HIS A 514 0.22 10.88 4.48
CA HIS A 514 1.57 10.97 5.05
C HIS A 514 2.71 11.06 4.04
N GLN A 515 2.42 11.02 2.72
CA GLN A 515 3.42 11.19 1.65
C GLN A 515 4.67 10.29 1.82
N LYS A 516 4.42 9.10 2.35
CA LYS A 516 5.43 8.15 2.80
C LYS A 516 5.40 6.93 1.92
N ILE A 517 6.57 6.55 1.41
CA ILE A 517 6.76 5.30 0.68
C ILE A 517 7.36 4.28 1.65
N MET A 518 6.81 3.07 1.64
CA MET A 518 7.36 1.94 2.39
C MET A 518 7.70 0.79 1.45
N LEU A 519 8.84 0.17 1.73
CA LEU A 519 9.22 -1.11 1.14
C LEU A 519 9.22 -2.18 2.24
N LEU A 520 8.31 -3.13 2.09
CA LEU A 520 8.02 -4.16 3.08
C LEU A 520 8.50 -5.51 2.57
N ALA A 521 9.41 -6.16 3.29
CA ALA A 521 9.84 -7.52 2.97
C ALA A 521 9.05 -8.53 3.81
N PRO A 522 8.62 -9.67 3.26
CA PRO A 522 8.02 -10.74 4.06
C PRO A 522 8.91 -11.10 5.25
N THR A 523 8.35 -11.12 6.47
CA THR A 523 9.12 -11.48 7.66
C THR A 523 9.25 -12.99 7.77
N ARG A 524 10.44 -13.45 8.16
CA ARG A 524 10.64 -14.85 8.61
C ARG A 524 10.49 -14.99 10.13
N PHE A 525 10.38 -13.87 10.83
CA PHE A 525 10.33 -13.83 12.28
C PHE A 525 8.88 -13.76 12.75
N PRO A 526 8.36 -14.77 13.47
CA PRO A 526 6.95 -14.85 13.84
C PRO A 526 6.66 -14.00 15.08
N TRP A 527 6.69 -12.66 14.93
CA TRP A 527 6.53 -11.72 16.04
C TRP A 527 5.26 -11.95 16.85
N LEU A 528 4.12 -12.19 16.18
CA LEU A 528 2.84 -12.46 16.83
C LEU A 528 2.93 -13.70 17.74
N LEU A 529 3.42 -14.82 17.20
CA LEU A 529 3.59 -16.07 17.96
C LEU A 529 4.52 -15.87 19.17
N ILE A 530 5.62 -15.15 18.98
CA ILE A 530 6.59 -14.91 20.06
C ILE A 530 5.96 -14.07 21.16
N VAL A 531 5.20 -13.04 20.82
CA VAL A 531 4.48 -12.21 21.79
C VAL A 531 3.43 -13.03 22.53
N GLU A 532 2.68 -13.90 21.85
CA GLU A 532 1.71 -14.81 22.49
C GLU A 532 2.37 -15.82 23.45
N ILE A 533 3.51 -16.40 23.05
CA ILE A 533 4.29 -17.33 23.89
C ILE A 533 4.82 -16.59 25.13
N VAL A 534 5.41 -15.39 24.94
CA VAL A 534 5.92 -14.58 26.06
C VAL A 534 4.78 -14.21 27.02
N TYR A 535 3.61 -13.84 26.50
CA TYR A 535 2.42 -13.60 27.32
C TYR A 535 2.05 -14.84 28.16
N GLY A 536 1.97 -16.03 27.53
CA GLY A 536 1.69 -17.28 28.23
C GLY A 536 2.72 -17.61 29.32
N LEU A 537 4.01 -17.42 29.04
CA LEU A 537 5.08 -17.60 30.02
C LEU A 537 4.96 -16.62 31.19
N LEU A 538 4.64 -15.35 30.94
CA LEU A 538 4.43 -14.37 32.00
C LEU A 538 3.24 -14.73 32.90
N VAL A 539 2.15 -15.23 32.32
CA VAL A 539 1.00 -15.76 33.08
C VAL A 539 1.42 -16.94 33.96
N LEU A 540 2.12 -17.94 33.41
CA LEU A 540 2.59 -19.10 34.18
C LEU A 540 3.55 -18.71 35.30
N LEU A 541 4.48 -17.79 35.03
CA LEU A 541 5.39 -17.23 36.05
C LEU A 541 4.61 -16.49 37.14
N GLY A 542 3.58 -15.73 36.77
CA GLY A 542 2.68 -15.07 37.71
C GLY A 542 2.02 -16.09 38.66
N ILE A 543 1.41 -17.13 38.09
CA ILE A 543 0.74 -18.21 38.83
C ILE A 543 1.74 -18.91 39.77
N GLY A 544 2.92 -19.29 39.28
CA GLY A 544 3.95 -19.94 40.10
C GLY A 544 4.36 -19.08 41.30
N ARG A 545 4.56 -17.77 41.09
CA ARG A 545 4.86 -16.83 42.19
C ARG A 545 3.69 -16.67 43.16
N ARG A 546 2.45 -16.70 42.67
CA ARG A 546 1.25 -16.65 43.50
C ARG A 546 1.13 -17.88 44.39
N ILE A 547 1.42 -19.08 43.86
CA ILE A 547 1.42 -20.33 44.63
C ILE A 547 2.53 -20.29 45.69
N GLN A 548 3.77 -19.93 45.33
CA GLN A 548 4.88 -19.85 46.29
C GLN A 548 4.60 -18.92 47.47
N LYS A 549 4.04 -17.72 47.19
CA LYS A 549 3.66 -16.77 48.26
C LYS A 549 2.39 -17.19 49.01
N GLY A 550 1.55 -18.02 48.41
CA GLY A 550 0.34 -18.58 49.03
C GLY A 550 0.63 -19.74 49.98
N VAL A 551 1.63 -20.57 49.67
CA VAL A 551 2.11 -21.68 50.52
C VAL A 551 2.96 -21.15 51.70
N ALA A 552 3.56 -19.97 51.57
CA ALA A 552 4.31 -19.31 52.63
C ALA A 552 3.44 -18.55 53.66
N LYS A 553 2.12 -18.65 53.56
CA LYS A 553 1.14 -18.16 54.54
C LYS A 553 0.37 -19.34 55.09
#